data_AF-A0AAD4QHE4-F1
#
_entry.id   AF-A0AAD4QHE4-F1
#
_cell.length_a   1.000
_cell.length_b   1.000
_cell.length_c   1.000
_cell.angle_alpha   90.00
_cell.angle_beta   90.00
_cell.angle_gamma   90.00
#
_symmetry.space_group_name_H-M   'P 1'
#
loop_
_entity.id
_entity.type
_entity.pdbx_description
1 polymer ?
#
loop_
_entity_poly.entity_id
_entity_poly.type
_entity_poly.pdbx_seq_one_letter_code
_entity_poly.pdbx_strand_id
1 'polypeptide(L)'
;MGISQDDLKVIQDDIVATVRPQWHAAPPADLGQVSHGKLKADEWRSCFEFDIPVSLLCIETQRIASGRPTDEHRAKLVHSTFLLATAIRWATSHRTLTMHIEKYTNTMKNYLKMLKDLHPNKRFRPNHVNALLISNYLCLYGPVRGWWMFPFERVIGDLQHSSTNNILGERCPFPAVVVTLTETKDKWRRQCLQHSALSQPCTRSFSI
;
A
#
# COMPACT_ATOMS: atom_id res chain seq x y z
N MET A 1 -4.37 -20.61 22.04
CA MET A 1 -3.66 -21.00 20.81
C MET A 1 -3.78 -19.86 19.81
N GLY A 2 -2.83 -18.95 19.87
CA GLY A 2 -2.77 -17.73 19.06
C GLY A 2 -1.43 -17.06 19.31
N ILE A 3 -1.18 -15.94 18.63
CA ILE A 3 -0.02 -15.08 18.86
C ILE A 3 0.01 -14.68 20.35
N SER A 4 1.12 -14.93 21.04
CA SER A 4 1.29 -14.56 22.46
C SER A 4 1.60 -13.07 22.60
N GLN A 5 1.55 -12.54 23.83
CA GLN A 5 2.01 -11.17 24.09
C GLN A 5 3.51 -10.99 23.80
N ASP A 6 4.33 -12.01 24.05
CA ASP A 6 5.75 -11.98 23.71
C ASP A 6 5.95 -11.94 22.19
N ASP A 7 5.19 -12.75 21.44
CA ASP A 7 5.23 -12.74 19.97
C ASP A 7 4.81 -11.36 19.43
N LEU A 8 3.80 -10.72 20.04
CA LEU A 8 3.35 -9.38 19.66
C LEU A 8 4.44 -8.33 19.88
N LYS A 9 5.18 -8.41 21.00
CA LYS A 9 6.28 -7.49 21.29
C LYS A 9 7.40 -7.64 20.25
N VAL A 10 7.75 -8.86 19.87
CA VAL A 10 8.74 -9.11 18.80
C VAL A 10 8.27 -8.48 17.48
N ILE A 11 6.99 -8.63 17.13
CA ILE A 11 6.43 -7.99 15.92
C ILE A 11 6.55 -6.46 15.98
N GLN A 12 6.28 -5.86 17.14
CA GLN A 12 6.41 -4.40 17.33
C GLN A 12 7.88 -3.94 17.20
N ASP A 13 8.81 -4.68 17.81
CA ASP A 13 10.24 -4.41 17.72
C ASP A 13 10.74 -4.52 16.27
N ASP A 14 10.31 -5.55 15.54
CA ASP A 14 10.61 -5.72 14.11
C ASP A 14 10.04 -4.59 13.25
N ILE A 15 8.81 -4.15 13.52
CA ILE A 15 8.18 -3.03 12.81
C ILE A 15 9.04 -1.77 12.95
N VAL A 16 9.54 -1.49 14.16
CA VAL A 16 10.39 -0.32 14.43
C VAL A 16 11.76 -0.47 13.76
N ALA A 17 12.35 -1.68 13.77
CA ALA A 17 13.66 -1.94 13.19
C ALA A 17 13.68 -1.96 11.65
N THR A 18 12.53 -2.17 11.01
CA THR A 18 12.44 -2.32 9.55
C THR A 18 12.67 -0.98 8.82
N VAL A 19 13.72 -0.95 7.99
CA VAL A 19 14.00 0.19 7.10
C VAL A 19 13.09 0.12 5.87
N ARG A 20 12.34 1.19 5.61
CA ARG A 20 11.33 1.23 4.53
C ARG A 20 11.61 2.34 3.52
N PRO A 21 11.23 2.17 2.24
CA PRO A 21 11.24 3.26 1.27
C PRO A 21 10.31 4.39 1.70
N GLN A 22 10.63 5.63 1.35
CA GLN A 22 9.86 6.82 1.75
C GLN A 22 8.37 6.79 1.36
N TRP A 23 8.03 6.09 0.27
CA TRP A 23 6.66 5.98 -0.22
C TRP A 23 5.83 4.92 0.51
N HIS A 24 6.45 4.12 1.39
CA HIS A 24 5.76 3.09 2.16
C HIS A 24 5.57 3.59 3.59
N ALA A 25 4.34 4.00 3.92
CA ALA A 25 4.00 4.37 5.28
C ALA A 25 4.29 3.19 6.22
N ALA A 26 5.04 3.43 7.29
CA ALA A 26 5.25 2.42 8.30
C ALA A 26 3.93 2.19 9.05
N PRO A 27 3.62 0.93 9.41
CA PRO A 27 2.54 0.70 10.33
C PRO A 27 2.89 1.23 11.74
N PRO A 28 1.89 1.42 12.60
CA PRO A 28 2.12 1.87 13.96
C PRO A 28 3.03 0.95 14.76
N ALA A 29 3.98 1.53 15.50
CA ALA A 29 4.92 0.80 16.34
C ALA A 29 4.23 0.12 17.53
N ASP A 30 3.14 0.69 18.03
CA ASP A 30 2.31 0.20 19.12
C ASP A 30 1.13 -0.67 18.62
N LEU A 31 1.35 -1.40 17.52
CA LEU A 31 0.35 -2.28 16.91
C LEU A 31 -0.29 -3.22 17.95
N GLY A 32 -1.61 -3.14 18.10
CA GLY A 32 -2.36 -3.99 19.02
C GLY A 32 -2.42 -3.48 20.47
N GLN A 33 -1.82 -2.32 20.78
CA GLN A 33 -2.05 -1.63 22.04
C GLN A 33 -3.35 -0.83 22.01
N VAL A 34 -4.01 -0.73 23.17
CA VAL A 34 -5.28 0.00 23.32
C VAL A 34 -5.11 1.51 23.06
N SER A 35 -3.91 2.04 23.35
CA SER A 35 -3.55 3.46 23.16
C SER A 35 -3.63 3.94 21.72
N HIS A 36 -3.33 3.07 20.74
CA HIS A 36 -3.30 3.46 19.34
C HIS A 36 -4.70 3.62 18.71
N GLY A 37 -5.73 3.09 19.38
CA GLY A 37 -7.07 3.05 18.83
C GLY A 37 -7.19 2.12 17.63
N LYS A 38 -8.03 2.50 16.66
CA LYS A 38 -8.37 1.66 15.50
C LYS A 38 -7.43 1.92 14.33
N LEU A 39 -6.71 0.89 13.91
CA LEU A 39 -5.90 0.91 12.70
C LEU A 39 -6.74 1.25 11.45
N LYS A 40 -6.22 2.17 10.64
CA LYS A 40 -6.74 2.55 9.33
C LYS A 40 -6.52 1.42 8.33
N ALA A 41 -7.30 1.42 7.26
CA ALA A 41 -7.23 0.36 6.26
C ALA A 41 -5.86 0.29 5.54
N ASP A 42 -5.19 1.42 5.29
CA ASP A 42 -3.86 1.43 4.69
C ASP A 42 -2.76 0.94 5.63
N GLU A 43 -2.91 1.18 6.94
CA GLU A 43 -2.02 0.63 7.97
C GLU A 43 -2.15 -0.89 8.01
N TRP A 44 -3.38 -1.43 8.04
CA TRP A 44 -3.61 -2.87 7.96
C TRP A 44 -3.01 -3.50 6.70
N ARG A 45 -3.20 -2.86 5.55
CA ARG A 45 -2.64 -3.33 4.28
C ARG A 45 -1.12 -3.42 4.37
N SER A 46 -0.47 -2.36 4.87
CA SER A 46 0.99 -2.30 5.01
C SER A 46 1.51 -3.37 5.96
N CYS A 47 0.87 -3.56 7.13
CA CYS A 47 1.21 -4.61 8.08
C CYS A 47 1.18 -6.01 7.46
N PHE A 48 0.10 -6.34 6.76
CA PHE A 48 -0.10 -7.69 6.22
C PHE A 48 0.62 -7.93 4.90
N GLU A 49 1.03 -6.89 4.17
CA GLU A 49 1.81 -7.04 2.95
C GLU A 49 3.24 -7.51 3.24
N PHE A 50 3.85 -7.07 4.35
CA PHE A 50 5.25 -7.36 4.63
C PHE A 50 5.54 -7.67 6.12
N ASP A 51 5.25 -6.73 7.02
CA ASP A 51 5.79 -6.76 8.39
C ASP A 51 5.34 -8.00 9.19
N ILE A 52 4.03 -8.26 9.26
CA ILE A 52 3.49 -9.38 10.03
C ILE A 52 3.96 -10.75 9.47
N PRO A 53 3.84 -11.04 8.16
CA PRO A 53 4.34 -12.30 7.60
C PRO A 53 5.82 -12.56 7.91
N VAL A 54 6.68 -11.55 7.78
CA VAL A 54 8.12 -11.67 7.99
C VAL A 54 8.42 -11.90 9.47
N SER A 55 7.88 -11.08 10.36
CA SER A 55 8.07 -11.26 11.81
C SER A 55 7.59 -12.63 12.30
N LEU A 56 6.42 -13.09 11.84
CA LEU A 56 5.93 -14.42 12.20
C LEU A 56 6.85 -15.55 11.70
N LEU A 57 7.45 -15.40 10.52
CA LEU A 57 8.43 -16.36 10.02
C LEU A 57 9.72 -16.33 10.86
N CYS A 58 10.21 -15.15 11.22
CA CYS A 58 11.38 -14.98 12.08
C CYS A 58 11.16 -15.62 13.47
N ILE A 59 10.02 -15.38 14.09
CA ILE A 59 9.66 -16.01 15.37
C ILE A 59 9.65 -17.54 15.22
N GLU A 60 9.02 -18.07 14.17
CA GLU A 60 8.89 -19.52 14.00
C GLU A 60 10.24 -20.19 13.70
N THR A 61 11.08 -19.57 12.87
CA THR A 61 12.44 -20.07 12.59
C THR A 61 13.32 -20.08 13.83
N GLN A 62 13.25 -19.03 14.67
CA GLN A 62 13.97 -18.99 15.96
C GLN A 62 13.49 -20.07 16.93
N ARG A 63 12.18 -20.35 16.97
CA ARG A 63 11.64 -21.43 17.82
C ARG A 63 12.15 -22.80 17.40
N ILE A 64 12.17 -23.08 16.09
CA ILE A 64 12.71 -24.32 15.54
C ILE A 64 14.21 -24.44 15.88
N ALA A 65 14.98 -23.37 15.69
CA ALA A 65 16.40 -23.33 16.04
C ALA A 65 16.67 -23.55 17.54
N SER A 66 15.74 -23.12 18.39
CA SER A 66 15.79 -23.33 19.84
C SER A 66 15.38 -24.76 20.28
N GLY A 67 15.15 -25.67 19.33
CA GLY A 67 14.77 -27.05 19.61
C GLY A 67 13.34 -27.23 20.12
N ARG A 68 12.47 -26.21 19.98
CA ARG A 68 11.05 -26.37 20.34
C ARG A 68 10.37 -27.28 19.32
N PRO A 69 9.43 -28.15 19.76
CA PRO A 69 8.70 -29.02 18.85
C PRO A 69 7.88 -28.19 17.86
N THR A 70 7.81 -28.67 16.61
CA THR A 70 7.03 -28.06 15.55
C THR A 70 5.55 -28.05 15.93
N ASP A 71 4.96 -26.85 16.01
CA ASP A 71 3.54 -26.67 16.27
C ASP A 71 2.80 -26.54 14.94
N GLU A 72 2.03 -27.57 14.57
CA GLU A 72 1.27 -27.60 13.31
C GLU A 72 0.28 -26.42 13.21
N HIS A 73 -0.32 -25.99 14.32
CA HIS A 73 -1.25 -24.87 14.33
C HIS A 73 -0.53 -23.56 13.98
N ARG A 74 0.67 -23.34 14.54
CA ARG A 74 1.49 -22.17 14.22
C ARG A 74 1.99 -22.21 12.79
N ALA A 75 2.42 -23.36 12.29
CA ALA A 75 2.81 -23.52 10.90
C ALA A 75 1.67 -23.13 9.93
N LYS A 76 0.45 -23.60 10.22
CA LYS A 76 -0.76 -23.21 9.46
C LYS A 76 -1.06 -21.72 9.58
N LEU A 77 -0.88 -21.12 10.76
CA LEU A 77 -1.08 -19.69 10.98
C LEU A 77 -0.11 -18.86 10.14
N VAL A 78 1.19 -19.17 10.19
CA VAL A 78 2.22 -18.52 9.38
C VAL A 78 1.88 -18.66 7.90
N HIS A 79 1.59 -19.88 7.44
CA HIS A 79 1.22 -20.14 6.05
C HIS A 79 -0.02 -19.34 5.61
N SER A 80 -1.06 -19.27 6.45
CA SER A 80 -2.26 -18.48 6.15
C SER A 80 -1.95 -16.98 6.01
N THR A 81 -1.01 -16.48 6.82
CA THR A 81 -0.58 -15.08 6.77
C THR A 81 0.17 -14.78 5.47
N PHE A 82 1.04 -15.68 5.01
CA PHE A 82 1.71 -15.55 3.71
C PHE A 82 0.75 -15.63 2.52
N LEU A 83 -0.28 -16.48 2.60
CA LEU A 83 -1.34 -16.51 1.58
C LEU A 83 -2.06 -15.15 1.51
N LEU A 84 -2.39 -14.56 2.66
CA LEU A 84 -3.01 -13.24 2.70
C LEU A 84 -2.08 -12.15 2.13
N ALA A 85 -0.82 -12.12 2.54
CA ALA A 85 0.18 -11.18 2.03
C ALA A 85 0.33 -11.28 0.51
N THR A 86 0.39 -12.50 -0.01
CA THR A 86 0.48 -12.78 -1.45
C THR A 86 -0.78 -12.32 -2.18
N ALA A 87 -1.97 -12.55 -1.60
CA ALA A 87 -3.22 -12.08 -2.19
C ALA A 87 -3.28 -10.54 -2.23
N ILE A 88 -2.89 -9.87 -1.15
CA ILE A 88 -2.78 -8.40 -1.11
C ILE A 88 -1.86 -7.93 -2.23
N ARG A 89 -0.69 -8.55 -2.37
CA ARG A 89 0.30 -8.18 -3.40
C ARG A 89 -0.24 -8.30 -4.82
N TRP A 90 -0.98 -9.37 -5.13
CA TRP A 90 -1.61 -9.52 -6.45
C TRP A 90 -2.72 -8.49 -6.68
N ALA A 91 -3.53 -8.21 -5.66
CA ALA A 91 -4.63 -7.24 -5.75
C ALA A 91 -4.15 -5.79 -5.92
N THR A 92 -3.05 -5.42 -5.26
CA THR A 92 -2.53 -4.04 -5.24
C THR A 92 -1.49 -3.75 -6.32
N SER A 93 -1.23 -4.73 -7.20
CA SER A 93 -0.33 -4.60 -8.33
C SER A 93 -0.72 -3.42 -9.24
N HIS A 94 0.28 -2.72 -9.76
CA HIS A 94 0.08 -1.62 -10.71
C HIS A 94 -0.42 -2.07 -12.08
N ARG A 95 -0.32 -3.37 -12.38
CA ARG A 95 -0.80 -3.97 -13.62
C ARG A 95 -1.77 -5.07 -13.26
N THR A 96 -2.88 -5.15 -13.99
CA THR A 96 -3.84 -6.25 -13.86
C THR A 96 -3.89 -7.00 -15.18
N LEU A 97 -3.36 -8.22 -15.16
CA LEU A 97 -3.47 -9.17 -16.26
C LEU A 97 -4.36 -10.33 -15.82
N THR A 98 -4.87 -11.13 -16.75
CA THR A 98 -5.66 -12.33 -16.44
C THR A 98 -4.93 -13.24 -15.45
N MET A 99 -3.62 -13.43 -15.64
CA MET A 99 -2.80 -14.20 -14.69
C MET A 99 -2.81 -13.64 -13.25
N HIS A 100 -2.87 -12.32 -13.08
CA HIS A 100 -2.92 -11.72 -11.73
C HIS A 100 -4.26 -11.99 -11.06
N ILE A 101 -5.35 -11.91 -11.84
CA ILE A 101 -6.71 -12.20 -11.37
C ILE A 101 -6.83 -13.66 -10.94
N GLU A 102 -6.30 -14.58 -11.75
CA GLU A 102 -6.27 -16.02 -11.43
C GLU A 102 -5.44 -16.30 -10.18
N LYS A 103 -4.22 -15.74 -10.08
CA LYS A 103 -3.37 -15.90 -8.92
C LYS A 103 -4.03 -15.35 -7.66
N TYR A 104 -4.59 -14.14 -7.72
CA TYR A 104 -5.36 -13.56 -6.63
C TYR A 104 -6.50 -14.48 -6.18
N THR A 105 -7.32 -14.92 -7.13
CA THR A 105 -8.50 -15.76 -6.85
C THR A 105 -8.11 -17.07 -6.19
N ASN A 106 -7.09 -17.74 -6.71
CA ASN A 106 -6.61 -19.02 -6.19
C ASN A 106 -6.00 -18.84 -4.80
N THR A 107 -5.16 -17.82 -4.61
CA THR A 107 -4.55 -17.54 -3.31
C THR A 107 -5.60 -17.16 -2.26
N MET A 108 -6.59 -16.33 -2.61
CA MET A 108 -7.65 -15.93 -1.67
C MET A 108 -8.54 -17.12 -1.27
N LYS A 109 -8.87 -18.01 -2.21
CA LYS A 109 -9.59 -19.26 -1.89
C LYS A 109 -8.79 -20.15 -0.95
N ASN A 110 -7.49 -20.31 -1.19
CA ASN A 110 -6.61 -21.10 -0.33
C ASN A 110 -6.48 -20.48 1.06
N TYR A 111 -6.38 -19.16 1.15
CA TYR A 111 -6.39 -18.44 2.43
C TYR A 111 -7.67 -18.71 3.22
N LEU A 112 -8.84 -18.60 2.58
CA LEU A 112 -10.12 -18.83 3.26
C LEU A 112 -10.29 -20.29 3.70
N LYS A 113 -9.83 -21.26 2.91
CA LYS A 113 -9.79 -22.68 3.31
C LYS A 113 -8.92 -22.87 4.56
N MET A 114 -7.69 -22.38 4.52
CA MET A 114 -6.75 -22.46 5.64
C MET A 114 -7.29 -21.77 6.90
N LEU A 115 -7.97 -20.62 6.72
CA LEU A 115 -8.60 -19.90 7.82
C LEU A 115 -9.74 -20.71 8.45
N LYS A 116 -10.49 -21.46 7.64
CA LYS A 116 -11.55 -22.36 8.14
C LYS A 116 -10.95 -23.55 8.90
N ASP A 117 -9.83 -24.08 8.42
CA ASP A 117 -9.12 -25.17 9.09
C ASP A 117 -8.54 -24.71 10.44
N LEU A 118 -7.98 -23.50 10.51
CA LEU A 118 -7.47 -22.89 11.75
C LEU A 118 -8.58 -22.56 12.74
N HIS A 119 -9.75 -22.17 12.25
CA HIS A 119 -10.89 -21.76 13.07
C HIS A 119 -12.21 -22.40 12.59
N PRO A 120 -12.42 -23.71 12.81
CA PRO A 120 -13.58 -24.44 12.30
C PRO A 120 -14.91 -23.84 12.76
N ASN A 121 -14.95 -23.36 14.00
CA ASN A 121 -16.15 -22.83 14.65
C ASN A 121 -16.46 -21.37 14.27
N LYS A 122 -15.53 -20.64 13.63
CA LYS A 122 -15.79 -19.26 13.22
C LYS A 122 -16.56 -19.23 11.90
N ARG A 123 -17.60 -18.40 11.86
CA ARG A 123 -18.33 -18.08 10.63
C ARG A 123 -17.59 -16.99 9.86
N PHE A 124 -17.59 -17.09 8.54
CA PHE A 124 -17.06 -16.02 7.70
C PHE A 124 -17.89 -14.76 7.86
N ARG A 125 -17.20 -13.63 7.98
CA ARG A 125 -17.78 -12.29 7.90
C ARG A 125 -18.01 -11.89 6.44
N PRO A 126 -18.91 -10.91 6.16
CA PRO A 126 -19.11 -10.36 4.83
C PRO A 126 -17.81 -9.93 4.13
N ASN A 127 -16.83 -9.42 4.90
CA ASN A 127 -15.53 -9.03 4.36
C ASN A 127 -14.79 -10.18 3.66
N HIS A 128 -14.93 -11.43 4.12
CA HIS A 128 -14.32 -12.58 3.45
C HIS A 128 -14.99 -12.90 2.11
N VAL A 129 -16.31 -12.70 2.03
CA VAL A 129 -17.07 -12.87 0.78
C VAL A 129 -16.72 -11.73 -0.18
N ASN A 130 -16.68 -10.49 0.30
CA ASN A 130 -16.31 -9.32 -0.48
C ASN A 130 -14.87 -9.44 -1.03
N ALA A 131 -13.95 -10.03 -0.27
CA ALA A 131 -12.59 -10.29 -0.74
C ALA A 131 -12.58 -11.20 -1.99
N LEU A 132 -13.50 -12.16 -2.12
CA LEU A 132 -13.60 -12.99 -3.33
C LEU A 132 -14.08 -12.18 -4.55
N LEU A 133 -14.95 -11.18 -4.34
CA LEU A 133 -15.48 -10.32 -5.39
C LEU A 133 -14.41 -9.37 -5.97
N ILE A 134 -13.31 -9.11 -5.26
CA ILE A 134 -12.21 -8.28 -5.76
C ILE A 134 -11.67 -8.81 -7.10
N SER A 135 -11.69 -10.14 -7.32
CA SER A 135 -11.30 -10.73 -8.60
C SER A 135 -12.13 -10.21 -9.78
N ASN A 136 -13.46 -10.09 -9.59
CA ASN A 136 -14.37 -9.55 -10.59
C ASN A 136 -14.10 -8.06 -10.82
N TYR A 137 -13.86 -7.30 -9.75
CA TYR A 137 -13.56 -5.87 -9.86
C TYR A 137 -12.21 -5.60 -10.53
N LEU A 138 -11.21 -6.45 -10.31
CA LEU A 138 -9.94 -6.40 -11.02
C LEU A 138 -10.13 -6.63 -12.53
N CYS A 139 -11.05 -7.53 -12.91
CA CYS A 139 -11.39 -7.77 -14.31
C CYS A 139 -12.09 -6.56 -14.96
N LEU A 140 -13.05 -5.96 -14.25
CA LEU A 140 -13.90 -4.89 -14.78
C LEU A 140 -13.22 -3.51 -14.77
N TYR A 141 -12.53 -3.17 -13.68
CA TYR A 141 -12.02 -1.82 -13.43
C TYR A 141 -10.49 -1.73 -13.46
N GLY A 142 -9.81 -2.87 -13.60
CA GLY A 142 -8.35 -2.92 -13.59
C GLY A 142 -7.76 -2.75 -12.18
N PRO A 143 -6.54 -2.19 -12.05
CA PRO A 143 -5.80 -2.11 -10.79
C PRO A 143 -6.59 -1.43 -9.65
N VAL A 144 -6.56 -2.02 -8.44
CA VAL A 144 -7.26 -1.51 -7.24
C VAL A 144 -6.95 -0.04 -6.96
N ARG A 145 -5.72 0.40 -7.23
CA ARG A 145 -5.28 1.78 -6.99
C ARG A 145 -6.10 2.84 -7.77
N GLY A 146 -6.77 2.45 -8.86
CA GLY A 146 -7.61 3.35 -9.64
C GLY A 146 -8.99 3.61 -9.02
N TRP A 147 -9.47 2.71 -8.16
CA TRP A 147 -10.85 2.74 -7.64
C TRP A 147 -10.97 2.51 -6.13
N TRP A 148 -9.85 2.35 -5.42
CA TRP A 148 -9.87 2.29 -3.96
C TRP A 148 -10.31 3.60 -3.32
N MET A 149 -10.75 3.52 -2.06
CA MET A 149 -11.35 4.67 -1.37
C MET A 149 -10.36 5.71 -0.85
N PHE A 150 -9.07 5.39 -0.69
CA PHE A 150 -8.10 6.29 -0.03
C PHE A 150 -7.99 7.70 -0.64
N PRO A 151 -8.00 7.88 -1.97
CA PRO A 151 -8.00 9.22 -2.56
C PRO A 151 -9.27 10.01 -2.20
N PHE A 152 -10.42 9.34 -2.17
CA PHE A 152 -11.69 9.95 -1.81
C PHE A 152 -11.76 10.29 -0.33
N GLU A 153 -11.26 9.42 0.56
CA GLU A 153 -11.15 9.69 1.99
C GLU A 153 -10.30 10.93 2.28
N ARG A 154 -9.19 11.13 1.54
CA ARG A 154 -8.37 12.34 1.64
C ARG A 154 -9.15 13.58 1.25
N VAL A 155 -9.84 13.55 0.11
CA VAL A 155 -10.66 14.68 -0.35
C VAL A 155 -11.78 14.99 0.63
N ILE A 156 -12.45 13.97 1.19
CA ILE A 156 -13.49 14.17 2.20
C ILE A 156 -12.90 14.81 3.46
N GLY A 157 -11.73 14.37 3.92
CA GLY A 157 -11.03 14.98 5.05
C GLY A 157 -10.70 16.45 4.80
N ASP A 158 -10.15 16.77 3.62
CA ASP A 158 -9.85 18.16 3.24
C ASP A 158 -11.12 19.03 3.21
N LEU A 159 -12.23 18.48 2.70
CA LEU A 159 -13.53 19.16 2.71
C LEU A 159 -14.06 19.37 4.13
N GLN A 160 -13.89 18.40 5.04
CA GLN A 160 -14.27 18.54 6.45
C GLN A 160 -13.46 19.62 7.18
N HIS A 161 -12.22 19.86 6.78
CA HIS A 161 -11.37 20.92 7.32
C HIS A 161 -11.66 22.29 6.71
N SER A 162 -12.34 22.35 5.56
CA SER A 162 -12.76 23.62 4.98
C SER A 162 -13.93 24.20 5.77
N SER A 163 -13.77 25.41 6.32
CA SER A 163 -14.85 26.11 7.02
C SER A 163 -15.84 26.68 6.00
N THR A 164 -16.77 25.86 5.53
CA THR A 164 -17.99 26.43 4.91
C THR A 164 -18.85 26.97 6.04
N ASN A 165 -18.89 28.30 6.21
CA ASN A 165 -19.79 28.99 7.15
C ASN A 165 -21.29 28.80 6.80
N ASN A 166 -21.65 27.78 6.00
CA ASN A 166 -22.97 27.54 5.42
C ASN A 166 -23.58 28.74 4.66
N ILE A 167 -22.78 29.79 4.41
CA ILE A 167 -23.13 30.91 3.56
C ILE A 167 -22.86 30.48 2.12
N LEU A 168 -23.92 30.08 1.43
CA LEU A 168 -23.90 29.87 -0.02
C LEU A 168 -23.65 31.23 -0.70
N GLY A 169 -22.61 31.33 -1.52
CA GLY A 169 -22.41 32.45 -2.44
C GLY A 169 -21.38 33.50 -2.05
N GLU A 170 -20.85 33.49 -0.82
CA GLU A 170 -19.63 34.24 -0.52
C GLU A 170 -18.43 33.41 -0.97
N ARG A 171 -17.60 33.95 -1.87
CA ARG A 171 -16.33 33.33 -2.24
C ARG A 171 -15.52 33.16 -0.95
N CYS A 172 -15.35 31.93 -0.47
CA CYS A 172 -14.21 31.63 0.38
C CYS A 172 -12.99 32.16 -0.37
N PRO A 173 -12.17 33.05 0.22
CA PRO A 173 -10.89 33.36 -0.38
C PRO A 173 -10.13 32.04 -0.41
N PHE A 174 -10.11 31.39 -1.58
CA PHE A 174 -9.16 30.34 -1.85
C PHE A 174 -7.81 30.95 -1.44
N PRO A 175 -7.06 30.39 -0.48
CA PRO A 175 -5.65 30.71 -0.45
C PRO A 175 -5.20 30.42 -1.87
N ALA A 176 -4.63 31.42 -2.54
CA ALA A 176 -4.11 31.24 -3.87
C ALA A 176 -3.04 30.16 -3.77
N VAL A 177 -3.44 28.89 -3.89
CA VAL A 177 -2.60 27.84 -4.41
C VAL A 177 -2.44 28.27 -5.86
N VAL A 178 -1.51 29.21 -6.05
CA VAL A 178 -0.88 29.44 -7.32
C VAL A 178 -0.24 28.10 -7.61
N VAL A 179 -1.00 27.26 -8.30
CA VAL A 179 -0.43 26.19 -9.10
C VAL A 179 0.44 26.94 -10.10
N THR A 180 1.71 27.18 -9.75
CA THR A 180 2.75 27.65 -10.65
C THR A 180 3.05 26.52 -11.63
N LEU A 181 2.07 26.21 -12.47
CA LEU A 181 2.31 25.56 -13.74
C LEU A 181 2.93 26.63 -14.63
N THR A 182 4.26 26.57 -14.72
CA THR A 182 5.06 27.09 -15.83
C THR A 182 5.40 28.59 -15.83
N GLU A 183 6.12 29.05 -14.81
CA GLU A 183 7.24 29.99 -15.04
C GLU A 183 8.42 29.24 -15.71
N THR A 184 8.20 28.74 -16.91
CA THR A 184 9.28 28.18 -17.75
C THR A 184 9.20 28.61 -19.22
N LYS A 185 8.26 29.48 -19.62
CA LYS A 185 8.25 30.02 -20.99
C LYS A 185 9.26 31.15 -21.23
N ASP A 186 9.67 31.89 -20.20
CA ASP A 186 10.59 33.04 -20.37
C ASP A 186 12.07 32.75 -20.07
N LYS A 187 12.37 31.56 -19.53
CA LYS A 187 13.76 31.13 -19.29
C LYS A 187 14.41 30.53 -20.55
N TRP A 188 13.62 29.97 -21.47
CA TRP A 188 14.11 29.45 -22.76
C TRP A 188 14.32 30.53 -23.84
N ARG A 189 13.59 31.66 -23.80
CA ARG A 189 13.80 32.75 -24.78
C ARG A 189 15.10 33.52 -24.57
N ARG A 190 15.66 33.58 -23.35
CA ARG A 190 16.92 34.28 -23.07
C ARG A 190 18.16 33.43 -23.33
N GLN A 191 18.07 32.10 -23.26
CA GLN A 191 19.20 31.21 -23.52
C GLN A 191 19.46 31.00 -25.04
N CYS A 192 18.46 31.22 -25.90
CA CYS A 192 18.63 31.17 -27.37
C CYS A 192 19.13 32.50 -28.00
N LEU A 193 19.04 33.64 -27.29
CA LEU A 193 19.51 34.95 -27.78
C LEU A 193 20.94 35.30 -27.33
N GLN A 194 21.55 34.52 -26.42
CA GLN A 194 22.96 34.70 -26.02
C GLN A 194 23.93 33.75 -26.73
N HIS A 195 23.45 32.68 -27.37
CA HIS A 195 24.29 31.79 -28.19
C HIS A 195 24.40 32.19 -29.67
N SER A 196 23.67 33.21 -30.11
CA SER A 196 23.63 33.70 -31.50
C SER A 196 24.58 34.88 -31.78
N ALA A 197 25.39 35.30 -30.80
CA ALA A 197 26.31 36.44 -30.93
C ALA A 197 27.82 36.06 -30.93
N LEU A 198 28.17 34.77 -30.90
CA LEU A 198 29.56 34.31 -30.95
C LEU A 198 29.72 33.10 -31.89
N SER A 199 29.65 33.34 -33.20
CA SER A 199 30.38 32.54 -34.19
C SER A 199 30.42 33.28 -35.53
N GLN A 200 31.62 33.75 -35.88
CA GLN A 200 31.93 34.23 -37.23
C GLN A 200 31.87 33.06 -38.24
N PRO A 201 31.60 33.35 -39.52
CA PRO A 201 31.33 32.32 -40.52
C PRO A 201 32.61 31.67 -41.00
N CYS A 202 32.70 30.33 -40.90
CA CYS A 202 33.71 29.56 -41.61
C CYS A 202 33.05 28.87 -42.80
N THR A 203 33.24 29.47 -43.98
CA THR A 203 32.96 28.86 -45.27
C THR A 203 33.81 27.62 -45.44
N ARG A 204 33.20 26.45 -45.72
CA ARG A 204 33.81 25.46 -46.61
C ARG A 204 32.76 24.56 -47.25
N SER A 205 32.79 24.61 -48.57
CA SER A 205 32.12 23.81 -49.58
C SER A 205 32.27 22.30 -49.38
N PHE A 206 31.17 21.57 -49.57
CA PHE A 206 31.20 20.15 -49.92
C PHE A 206 30.93 20.03 -51.42
N SER A 207 31.86 19.40 -52.13
CA SER A 207 31.65 18.82 -53.46
C SER A 207 31.74 17.31 -53.30
N ILE A 208 30.65 16.65 -53.73
CA ILE A 208 30.45 15.22 -54.10
C ILE A 208 31.22 14.18 -53.30
#